data_AF-A0A6G1SWH2-F1
#
_entry.id   AF-A0A6G1SWH2-F1
#
_cell.length_a   1.000
_cell.length_b   1.000
_cell.length_c   1.000
_cell.angle_alpha   90.00
_cell.angle_beta   90.00
_cell.angle_gamma   90.00
#
_symmetry.space_group_name_H-M   'P 1'
#
loop_
_entity.id
_entity.type
_entity.pdbx_description
1 polymer ?
#
loop_
_entity_poly.entity_id
_entity_poly.type
_entity_poly.pdbx_seq_one_letter_code
_entity_poly.pdbx_strand_id
1 'polypeptide(L)' 'MPEGIPPYVLVARIGSILGMSFALAIGLLLLIGGLILPSLIAFLLFIPSFGIMVAVERHAASGPKTG' A
#
# COMPACT_ATOMS: atom_id res chain seq x y z
N MET A 1 -12.87 6.64 -19.21
CA MET A 1 -12.21 5.93 -18.08
C MET A 1 -11.82 4.56 -18.60
N PRO A 2 -10.71 3.91 -18.20
CA PRO A 2 -10.45 2.55 -18.63
C PRO A 2 -11.60 1.66 -18.14
N GLU A 3 -12.49 1.30 -19.06
CA GLU A 3 -13.69 0.49 -18.84
C GLU A 3 -13.22 -0.88 -18.30
N GLY A 4 -13.45 -1.17 -17.01
CA GLY A 4 -13.22 -2.52 -16.47
C GLY A 4 -12.49 -2.64 -15.14
N ILE A 5 -12.03 -1.55 -14.51
CA ILE A 5 -11.42 -1.65 -13.16
C ILE A 5 -12.48 -1.31 -12.10
N PRO A 6 -12.83 -2.24 -11.19
CA PRO A 6 -13.82 -1.98 -10.15
C PRO A 6 -13.42 -0.80 -9.25
N PRO A 7 -14.36 0.10 -8.87
CA PRO A 7 -14.05 1.30 -8.09
C PRO A 7 -13.34 1.03 -6.75
N TYR A 8 -13.60 -0.13 -6.12
CA TYR A 8 -12.96 -0.52 -4.88
C TYR A 8 -11.44 -0.75 -5.03
N VAL A 9 -10.95 -1.10 -6.23
CA VAL A 9 -9.51 -1.26 -6.52
C VAL A 9 -8.81 0.10 -6.49
N LEU A 10 -9.46 1.14 -7.01
CA LEU A 10 -8.96 2.52 -6.95
C LEU A 10 -8.82 3.00 -5.51
N VAL A 11 -9.86 2.78 -4.69
CA VAL A 11 -9.84 3.13 -3.26
C VAL A 11 -8.74 2.36 -2.53
N ALA A 12 -8.59 1.06 -2.80
CA ALA A 12 -7.53 0.25 -2.20
C ALA A 12 -6.13 0.77 -2.57
N ARG A 13 -5.90 1.12 -3.84
CA ARG A 13 -4.62 1.69 -4.29
C ARG A 13 -4.30 3.00 -3.60
N ILE A 14 -5.26 3.93 -3.56
CA ILE A 14 -5.07 5.23 -2.92
C ILE A 14 -4.78 5.04 -1.42
N GLY A 15 -5.57 4.21 -0.74
CA GLY A 15 -5.35 3.91 0.68
C GLY A 15 -3.98 3.28 0.94
N SER A 16 -3.55 2.33 0.10
CA SER A 16 -2.26 1.69 0.20
C SER A 16 -1.09 2.63 -0.08
N ILE A 17 -1.19 3.49 -1.09
CA ILE A 17 -0.16 4.52 -1.39
C ILE A 17 -0.04 5.51 -0.22
N LEU A 18 -1.16 5.94 0.36
CA LEU A 18 -1.15 6.83 1.52
C LEU A 18 -0.48 6.15 2.72
N GLY A 19 -0.82 4.90 3.02
CA GLY A 19 -0.22 4.14 4.12
C GLY A 19 1.29 3.91 3.93
N MET A 20 1.72 3.56 2.72
CA MET A 20 3.15 3.42 2.39
C MET A 20 3.90 4.74 2.53
N SER A 21 3.34 5.82 1.97
CA SER A 21 3.99 7.13 2.00
C SER A 21 4.15 7.63 3.43
N PHE A 22 3.14 7.41 4.28
CA PHE A 22 3.21 7.75 5.70
C PHE A 22 4.28 6.95 6.44
N ALA A 23 4.28 5.62 6.28
CA ALA A 23 5.26 4.74 6.91
C ALA A 23 6.70 5.09 6.48
N LEU A 24 6.90 5.39 5.19
CA LEU A 24 8.19 5.85 4.65
C LEU A 24 8.59 7.20 5.22
N ALA A 25 7.68 8.17 5.28
CA ALA A 25 7.98 9.50 5.82
C ALA A 25 8.42 9.42 7.29
N ILE A 26 7.70 8.67 8.12
CA ILE A 26 8.06 8.46 9.52
C ILE A 26 9.37 7.69 9.66
N GLY A 27 9.56 6.62 8.87
CA GLY A 27 10.81 5.85 8.88
C GLY A 27 12.01 6.71 8.51
N LEU A 28 11.90 7.56 7.49
CA LEU A 28 12.96 8.48 7.09
C LEU A 28 13.23 9.54 8.16
N LEU A 29 12.19 10.13 8.78
CA LEU A 29 12.37 11.08 9.88
C LEU A 29 13.13 10.46 11.07
N LEU A 30 12.76 9.23 11.45
CA LEU A 30 13.43 8.51 12.53
C LEU A 30 14.87 8.14 12.17
N LEU A 31 15.12 7.77 10.91
CA LEU A 31 16.46 7.45 10.42
C LEU A 31 17.36 8.69 10.42
N ILE A 32 16.85 9.84 9.97
CA ILE A 32 17.56 11.13 10.02
C ILE A 32 17.86 11.51 11.48
N GLY A 33 16.93 11.21 12.41
CA GLY A 33 17.14 11.37 13.85
C GLY A 33 18.10 10.37 14.50
N GLY A 34 18.72 9.45 13.74
CA GLY A 34 19.65 8.44 14.25
C GLY A 34 18.99 7.22 14.92
N LEU A 35 17.67 7.13 14.89
CA LEU A 35 16.89 6.04 15.49
C LEU A 35 16.73 4.87 14.49
N ILE A 36 17.80 4.09 14.32
CA ILE A 36 17.87 2.99 13.33
C ILE A 36 16.82 1.90 13.62
N LEU A 37 16.72 1.42 14.86
CA LEU A 37 15.79 0.33 15.18
C LEU A 37 14.32 0.74 15.02
N PRO A 38 13.87 1.92 15.52
CA PRO A 38 12.52 2.42 15.26
C PRO A 38 12.23 2.69 13.78
N SER A 39 13.20 3.20 13.00
CA SER A 39 13.00 3.43 11.57
C SER A 39 12.79 2.13 10.78
N LEU A 40 13.53 1.07 11.10
CA LEU A 40 13.30 -0.26 10.52
C LEU A 40 11.89 -0.78 10.82
N ILE A 41 11.42 -0.63 12.06
CA ILE A 41 10.05 -1.02 12.43
C ILE A 41 9.02 -0.19 11.66
N ALA A 42 9.23 1.13 11.52
CA ALA A 42 8.35 2.00 10.75
C ALA A 42 8.30 1.60 9.27
N PHE A 43 9.43 1.21 8.67
CA PHE A 43 9.43 0.66 7.32
C PHE A 43 8.70 -0.68 7.26
N LEU A 44 8.91 -1.60 8.20
CA LEU A 44 8.17 -2.88 8.21
C LEU A 44 6.65 -2.70 8.31
N LEU A 45 6.18 -1.62 8.94
CA LEU A 45 4.76 -1.28 8.99
C LEU A 45 4.15 -0.86 7.64
N PHE A 46 4.92 -0.69 6.56
CA PHE A 46 4.35 -0.51 5.22
C PHE A 46 3.83 -1.83 4.61
N ILE A 47 4.32 -2.98 5.09
CA ILE A 47 4.01 -4.31 4.53
C ILE A 47 2.49 -4.61 4.52
N PRO A 48 1.71 -4.34 5.59
CA PRO A 48 0.26 -4.55 5.55
C PRO A 48 -0.45 -3.73 4.47
N SER A 49 -0.06 -2.46 4.28
CA SER A 49 -0.61 -1.62 3.22
C SER A 49 -0.27 -2.15 1.82
N PHE A 50 0.93 -2.71 1.65
CA PHE A 50 1.34 -3.40 0.42
C PHE A 50 0.53 -4.69 0.20
N GLY A 51 0.35 -5.47 1.25
CA GLY A 51 -0.42 -6.72 1.22
C GLY A 51 -1.87 -6.49 0.79
N ILE A 52 -2.53 -5.45 1.31
CA ILE A 52 -3.92 -5.11 0.94
C ILE A 52 -4.01 -4.76 -0.55
N MET A 53 -3.09 -3.95 -1.07
CA MET A 53 -3.07 -3.59 -2.50
C MET A 53 -2.89 -4.83 -3.37
N VAL A 54 -1.88 -5.65 -3.08
CA VAL A 54 -1.59 -6.87 -3.84
C VAL A 54 -2.76 -7.86 -3.76
N ALA A 55 -3.37 -8.03 -2.59
CA ALA A 55 -4.52 -8.91 -2.43
C ALA A 55 -5.73 -8.45 -3.25
N VAL A 56 -6.06 -7.15 -3.21
CA VAL A 56 -7.17 -6.57 -3.97
C VAL A 56 -6.91 -6.66 -5.48
N GLU A 57 -5.68 -6.37 -5.91
CA GLU A 57 -5.31 -6.48 -7.33
C GLU A 57 -5.35 -7.93 -7.82
N ARG A 58 -4.84 -8.88 -7.03
CA ARG A 58 -4.92 -10.31 -7.36
C ARG A 58 -6.37 -10.79 -7.40
N HIS A 59 -7.20 -10.36 -6.46
CA HIS A 59 -8.62 -10.72 -6.44
C HIS A 59 -9.35 -10.15 -7.66
N ALA A 60 -9.10 -8.89 -8.03
CA ALA A 60 -9.67 -8.28 -9.23
C ALA A 60 -9.18 -8.96 -10.53
N ALA A 61 -7.93 -9.41 -10.58
CA ALA A 61 -7.39 -10.17 -11.71
C ALA A 61 -7.95 -11.59 -11.82
N SER A 62 -8.44 -12.15 -10.71
CA SER A 62 -9.02 -13.50 -10.61
C SER A 62 -10.55 -13.53 -10.73
N GLY A 63 -11.21 -12.37 -10.63
CA GLY A 63 -12.66 -12.23 -10.77
C GLY A 63 -13.13 -12.56 -12.19
N PRO A 64 -14.37 -13.06 -12.38
CA PRO A 64 -14.90 -13.38 -13.69
C PRO A 64 -14.82 -12.15 -14.61
N LYS A 65 -14.19 -12.32 -15.78
CA LYS A 65 -14.31 -11.37 -16.88
C LYS A 65 -15.76 -11.40 -17.38
N THR A 66 -16.69 -10.74 -16.70
CA THR A 66 -17.99 -10.43 -17.30
C THR A 66 -17.74 -9.31 -18.29
N GLY A 67 -17.62 -9.69 -19.56
CA GLY A 67 -17.72 -8.79 -20.70
C GLY A 67 -19.15 -8.31 -20.93
#